data_AF-A0A3P1SPG0-F1
#
_entry.id   AF-A0A3P1SPG0-F1
#
_cell.length_a   1.000
_cell.length_b   1.000
_cell.length_c   1.000
_cell.angle_alpha   90.00
_cell.angle_beta   90.00
_cell.angle_gamma   90.00
#
_symmetry.space_group_name_H-M   'P 1'
#
loop_
_entity.id
_entity.type
_entity.pdbx_description
1 polymer ?
#
loop_
_entity_poly.entity_id
_entity_poly.type
_entity_poly.pdbx_seq_one_letter_code
_entity_poly.pdbx_strand_id
1 'polypeptide(L)'
;MGIALGCIHLSYDDFCRLTPIEFEHIYKEFRNRQDAAYKDEWERMRMLAAIVIQPHLKKKVTPQKLLPLPWESTTKKQRGKAQQLTAAESLKRFEELAKRTETPKSLKG
;
A
#
# COMPACT_ATOMS: atom_id res chain seq x y z
N MET A 1 -7.23 -16.17 2.60
CA MET A 1 -5.99 -16.49 3.34
C MET A 1 -4.74 -16.47 2.46
N GLY A 2 -4.78 -16.98 1.21
CA GLY A 2 -3.59 -17.05 0.34
C GLY A 2 -2.81 -15.74 0.17
N ILE A 3 -3.49 -14.60 -0.01
CA ILE A 3 -2.83 -13.29 -0.10
C ILE A 3 -2.13 -12.91 1.21
N ALA A 4 -2.78 -13.13 2.36
CA ALA A 4 -2.24 -12.77 3.67
C ALA A 4 -0.96 -13.54 4.00
N LEU A 5 -0.98 -14.86 3.82
CA LEU A 5 0.15 -15.72 4.18
C LEU A 5 1.23 -15.75 3.09
N GLY A 6 0.83 -15.78 1.81
CA GLY A 6 1.75 -16.00 0.69
C GLY A 6 2.29 -14.72 0.05
N CYS A 7 1.54 -13.63 0.05
CA CYS A 7 1.96 -12.38 -0.60
C CYS A 7 2.42 -11.34 0.41
N ILE A 8 1.65 -11.14 1.48
CA ILE A 8 1.96 -10.20 2.55
C ILE A 8 2.97 -10.80 3.54
N HIS A 9 3.10 -12.13 3.59
CA HIS A 9 3.98 -12.87 4.50
C HIS A 9 3.61 -12.69 5.98
N LEU A 10 2.32 -12.57 6.29
CA LEU A 10 1.85 -12.67 7.67
C LEU A 10 2.02 -14.11 8.18
N SER A 11 2.39 -14.27 9.45
CA SER A 11 2.31 -15.57 10.09
C SER A 11 0.83 -15.99 10.23
N TYR A 12 0.59 -17.30 10.33
CA TYR A 12 -0.77 -17.80 10.54
C TYR A 12 -1.36 -17.28 11.85
N ASP A 13 -0.57 -17.24 12.93
CA ASP A 13 -1.02 -16.75 14.24
C ASP A 13 -1.39 -15.26 14.19
N ASP A 14 -0.55 -14.42 13.55
CA ASP A 14 -0.85 -12.99 13.38
C ASP A 14 -2.11 -12.79 12.57
N PHE A 15 -2.26 -13.52 11.46
CA PHE A 15 -3.47 -13.42 10.63
C PHE A 15 -4.74 -13.80 11.40
N CYS A 16 -4.68 -14.84 12.23
CA CYS A 16 -5.83 -15.27 13.04
C CYS A 16 -6.16 -14.30 14.19
N ARG A 17 -5.19 -13.49 14.63
CA ARG A 17 -5.39 -12.46 15.66
C ARG A 17 -5.90 -11.14 15.11
N LEU A 18 -5.64 -10.84 13.84
CA LEU A 18 -6.08 -9.61 13.20
C LEU A 18 -7.61 -9.53 13.11
N THR A 19 -8.13 -8.33 13.40
CA THR A 19 -9.49 -7.99 13.01
C THR A 19 -9.59 -7.75 11.51
N PRO A 20 -10.78 -7.90 10.90
CA PRO A 20 -10.97 -7.61 9.48
C PRO A 20 -10.51 -6.21 9.05
N ILE A 21 -10.62 -5.22 9.94
CA ILE A 21 -10.26 -3.83 9.62
C ILE A 21 -8.76 -3.58 9.74
N GLU A 22 -8.09 -4.21 10.71
CA GLU A 22 -6.62 -4.19 10.73
C GLU A 22 -6.05 -4.89 9.50
N PHE A 23 -6.65 -6.03 9.09
CA PHE A 23 -6.27 -6.70 7.87
C PHE A 23 -6.52 -5.83 6.63
N GLU A 24 -7.64 -5.11 6.56
CA GLU A 24 -7.93 -4.18 5.47
C GLU A 24 -6.86 -3.06 5.37
N HIS A 25 -6.46 -2.49 6.50
CA HIS A 25 -5.40 -1.49 6.54
C HIS A 25 -4.05 -2.05 6.07
N ILE A 26 -3.66 -3.23 6.56
CA ILE A 26 -2.43 -3.91 6.12
C ILE A 26 -2.47 -4.19 4.61
N TYR A 27 -3.58 -4.73 4.12
CA TYR A 27 -3.75 -5.04 2.70
C TYR A 27 -3.72 -3.78 1.82
N LYS A 28 -4.31 -2.68 2.29
CA LYS A 28 -4.26 -1.39 1.60
C LYS A 28 -2.83 -0.87 1.50
N GLU A 29 -2.08 -0.88 2.58
CA GLU A 29 -0.68 -0.45 2.57
C GLU A 29 0.21 -1.36 1.72
N PHE A 30 -0.03 -2.67 1.77
CA PHE A 30 0.64 -3.63 0.91
C PHE A 30 0.40 -3.34 -0.59
N ARG A 31 -0.86 -3.08 -0.98
CA ARG A 31 -1.20 -2.69 -2.35
C ARG A 31 -0.53 -1.37 -2.73
N ASN A 32 -0.61 -0.35 -1.87
CA ASN A 32 0.01 0.95 -2.12
C ASN A 32 1.51 0.82 -2.34
N ARG A 33 2.19 -0.02 -1.54
CA ARG A 33 3.62 -0.31 -1.68
C ARG A 33 3.94 -1.00 -3.01
N GLN A 34 3.14 -1.98 -3.42
CA GLN A 34 3.33 -2.63 -4.72
C GLN A 34 3.13 -1.65 -5.89
N ASP A 35 2.05 -0.86 -5.85
CA ASP A 35 1.78 0.16 -6.86
C ASP A 35 2.90 1.20 -6.92
N ALA A 36 3.43 1.62 -5.77
CA ALA A 36 4.56 2.55 -5.71
C ALA A 36 5.84 1.95 -6.28
N ALA A 37 6.16 0.69 -5.93
CA ALA A 37 7.34 -0.01 -6.45
C ALA A 37 7.26 -0.21 -7.97
N TYR A 38 6.11 -0.65 -8.48
CA TYR A 38 5.86 -0.78 -9.92
C TYR A 38 6.06 0.56 -10.63
N LYS A 39 5.48 1.64 -10.11
CA LYS A 39 5.64 2.98 -10.71
C LYS A 39 7.09 3.45 -10.67
N ASP A 40 7.80 3.22 -9.58
CA ASP A 40 9.21 3.57 -9.42
C ASP A 40 10.11 2.83 -10.42
N GLU A 41 9.87 1.53 -10.65
CA GLU A 41 10.59 0.75 -11.67
C GLU A 41 10.46 1.38 -13.06
N TRP A 42 9.24 1.74 -13.44
CA TRP A 42 8.97 2.41 -14.72
C TRP A 42 9.59 3.81 -14.80
N GLU A 43 9.55 4.58 -13.71
CA GLU A 43 10.21 5.89 -13.61
C GLU A 43 11.73 5.75 -13.82
N ARG A 44 12.37 4.80 -13.13
CA ARG A 44 13.82 4.54 -13.26
C ARG A 44 14.19 4.10 -14.68
N MET A 45 13.41 3.20 -15.26
CA MET A 45 13.61 2.75 -16.65
C MET A 45 13.44 3.89 -17.66
N ARG A 46 12.42 4.74 -17.46
CA ARG A 46 12.19 5.93 -18.29
C ARG A 46 13.34 6.92 -18.20
N MET A 47 13.86 7.15 -17.00
CA MET A 47 15.04 8.00 -16.78
C MET A 47 16.26 7.46 -17.52
N LEU A 48 16.53 6.15 -17.38
CA LEU A 48 17.64 5.50 -18.09
C LEU A 48 17.49 5.64 -19.61
N ALA A 49 16.30 5.34 -20.15
CA ALA A 49 16.02 5.47 -21.58
C ALA A 49 16.26 6.91 -22.08
N ALA A 50 15.86 7.92 -21.30
CA ALA A 50 16.10 9.31 -21.61
C ALA A 50 17.59 9.64 -21.66
N ILE A 51 18.38 9.18 -20.67
CA ILE A 51 19.84 9.38 -20.65
C ILE A 51 20.50 8.73 -21.86
N VAL A 52 20.12 7.49 -22.19
CA VAL A 52 20.73 6.71 -23.29
C VAL A 52 20.41 7.31 -24.65
N ILE A 53 19.18 7.78 -24.89
CA ILE A 53 18.78 8.31 -26.20
C ILE A 53 19.22 9.77 -26.40
N GLN A 54 19.46 10.53 -25.33
CA GLN A 54 19.72 11.96 -25.38
C GLN A 54 20.88 12.38 -26.32
N PRO A 55 22.01 11.65 -26.42
CA PRO A 55 23.10 11.98 -27.34
C PRO A 55 22.71 11.87 -28.83
N HIS A 56 21.68 11.08 -29.15
CA HIS A 56 21.23 10.83 -30.51
C HIS A 56 20.10 11.77 -30.95
N LEU A 57 19.60 12.62 -30.05
CA LEU A 57 18.53 13.56 -30.32
C LEU A 57 19.08 14.97 -30.52
N LYS A 58 18.65 15.63 -31.60
CA LYS A 58 19.00 17.04 -31.89
C LYS A 58 18.42 18.03 -30.85
N LYS A 59 17.34 17.65 -30.16
CA LYS A 59 16.66 18.46 -29.14
C LYS A 59 16.66 17.72 -27.82
N LYS A 60 16.80 18.48 -26.72
CA LYS A 60 16.62 17.93 -25.37
C LYS A 60 15.18 17.46 -25.19
N VAL A 61 15.00 16.23 -24.69
CA VAL A 61 13.69 15.65 -24.42
C VAL A 61 13.63 15.33 -22.93
N THR A 62 12.54 15.70 -22.28
CA THR A 62 12.32 15.33 -20.88
C THR A 62 11.80 13.89 -20.78
N PRO A 63 12.15 13.14 -19.73
CA PRO A 63 11.68 11.76 -19.54
C PRO A 63 10.16 11.61 -19.71
N GLN A 64 9.37 12.54 -19.19
CA GLN A 64 7.90 12.56 -19.29
C GLN A 64 7.39 12.76 -20.72
N LYS A 65 8.12 13.52 -21.55
CA LYS A 65 7.80 13.70 -22.97
C LYS A 65 8.26 12.50 -23.81
N LEU A 66 9.34 11.83 -23.38
CA LEU A 66 9.86 10.65 -24.06
C LEU A 66 8.90 9.46 -23.91
N LEU A 67 8.42 9.22 -22.69
CA LEU A 67 7.51 8.13 -22.38
C LEU A 67 6.45 8.60 -21.37
N PRO A 68 5.25 9.01 -21.82
CA PRO A 68 4.15 9.36 -20.93
C PRO A 68 3.60 8.11 -20.26
N LEU A 69 3.53 8.12 -18.92
CA LEU A 69 3.07 6.97 -18.14
C LEU A 69 1.58 7.15 -17.76
N PRO A 70 0.80 6.05 -17.70
CA PRO A 70 -0.66 6.15 -17.58
C PRO A 70 -1.12 6.80 -16.26
N TRP A 71 -0.33 6.67 -15.18
CA TRP A 71 -0.64 7.26 -13.87
C TRP A 71 -0.31 8.75 -13.74
N GLU A 72 0.29 9.39 -14.74
CA GLU A 72 0.54 10.83 -14.73
C GLU A 72 -0.70 11.65 -15.11
N SER A 73 -1.67 11.02 -15.77
CA SER A 73 -2.92 11.65 -16.22
C SER A 73 -3.93 11.90 -15.09
N THR A 74 -3.82 11.19 -13.97
CA THR A 74 -4.84 11.14 -12.90
C THR A 74 -4.52 12.03 -11.70
N THR A 75 -3.29 12.52 -11.55
CA THR A 75 -2.79 13.25 -10.37
C THR A 75 -3.52 14.57 -10.10
N LYS A 76 -4.24 15.14 -11.07
CA LYS A 76 -5.02 16.38 -10.88
C LYS A 76 -6.36 16.21 -10.14
N LYS A 77 -6.88 15.00 -9.92
CA LYS A 77 -8.27 14.80 -9.45
C LYS A 77 -8.46 14.17 -8.06
N GLN A 78 -7.43 13.66 -7.38
CA GLN A 78 -7.63 12.78 -6.21
C GLN A 78 -7.01 13.24 -4.87
N ARG A 79 -6.75 14.54 -4.67
CA ARG A 79 -6.34 15.06 -3.35
C ARG A 79 -7.48 15.20 -2.33
N GLY A 80 -8.70 14.80 -2.66
CA GLY A 80 -9.87 14.91 -1.79
C GLY A 80 -10.46 13.55 -1.43
N LYS A 81 -10.59 13.30 -0.12
CA LYS A 81 -11.45 12.29 0.53
C LYS A 81 -10.86 10.88 0.68
N ALA A 82 -9.77 10.76 1.42
CA ALA A 82 -9.65 9.60 2.30
C ALA A 82 -10.57 9.85 3.50
N GLN A 83 -11.68 9.11 3.60
CA GLN A 83 -12.55 9.15 4.78
C GLN A 83 -11.73 8.60 5.96
N GLN A 84 -11.34 9.48 6.87
CA GLN A 84 -10.71 9.12 8.13
C GLN A 84 -11.82 8.72 9.11
N LEU A 85 -11.79 7.47 9.57
CA LEU A 85 -12.56 7.06 10.75
C LEU A 85 -12.22 8.02 11.89
N THR A 86 -13.22 8.41 12.68
CA THR A 86 -12.98 9.37 13.75
C THR A 86 -12.15 8.71 14.85
N ALA A 87 -11.27 9.49 15.51
CA ALA A 87 -10.38 8.99 16.56
C ALA A 87 -11.14 8.29 17.70
N ALA A 88 -12.37 8.71 17.97
CA ALA A 88 -13.26 8.13 18.98
C ALA A 88 -13.77 6.73 18.62
N GLU A 89 -14.10 6.47 17.36
CA GLU A 89 -14.52 5.15 16.89
C GLU A 89 -13.34 4.16 16.89
N SER A 90 -12.14 4.66 16.61
CA SER A 90 -10.90 3.87 16.69
C SER A 90 -10.55 3.49 18.14
N LEU A 91 -10.73 4.42 19.08
CA LEU A 91 -10.45 4.18 20.51
C LEU A 91 -11.41 3.17 21.15
N LYS A 92 -12.72 3.29 20.92
CA LYS A 92 -13.71 2.33 21.44
C LYS A 92 -13.42 0.90 20.99
N ARG A 93 -13.00 0.75 19.73
CA ARG A 93 -12.66 -0.54 19.16
C ARG A 93 -11.38 -1.12 19.73
N PHE A 94 -10.40 -0.26 20.03
CA PHE A 94 -9.17 -0.66 20.70
C PHE A 94 -9.44 -1.17 22.12
N GLU A 95 -10.31 -0.50 22.88
CA GLU A 95 -10.71 -0.93 24.22
C GLU A 95 -11.43 -2.28 24.23
N GLU A 96 -12.24 -2.58 23.22
CA GLU A 96 -12.87 -3.90 23.06
C GLU A 96 -11.86 -5.01 22.77
N LEU A 97 -10.80 -4.72 22.00
CA LEU A 97 -9.75 -5.70 21.68
C LEU A 97 -8.83 -5.98 22.87
N ALA A 98 -8.51 -4.97 23.67
CA ALA A 98 -7.76 -5.12 24.92
C ALA A 98 -8.48 -6.07 25.89
N LYS A 99 -9.79 -5.86 26.11
CA LYS A 99 -10.60 -6.72 27.00
C LYS A 99 -10.67 -8.18 26.55
N ARG A 100 -10.63 -8.42 25.23
CA ARG A 100 -10.69 -9.76 24.63
C ARG A 100 -9.37 -10.52 24.76
N THR A 101 -8.25 -9.82 24.88
CA THR A 101 -6.91 -10.43 25.05
C THR A 101 -6.54 -10.64 26.52
N GLU A 102 -7.15 -9.89 27.43
CA GLU A 102 -6.97 -10.00 28.89
C GLU A 102 -7.78 -11.11 29.56
N THR A 103 -8.70 -11.77 28.84
CA THR A 103 -9.43 -12.93 29.38
C THR A 103 -8.65 -14.21 29.09
N PRO A 104 -7.93 -14.81 30.08
CA PRO A 104 -7.29 -16.10 29.87
C PRO A 104 -8.37 -17.13 29.57
N LYS A 105 -8.23 -17.85 28.45
CA LYS A 105 -8.98 -19.08 28.19
C LYS A 105 -8.78 -19.98 29.41
N SER A 106 -9.83 -20.12 30.21
CA SER A 106 -9.95 -21.15 31.23
C SER A 106 -9.67 -22.50 30.58
N LEU A 107 -8.49 -23.07 30.83
CA LEU A 107 -8.27 -24.51 30.71
C LEU A 107 -9.27 -25.20 31.64
N LYS A 108 -10.30 -25.82 31.05
CA LYS A 108 -11.12 -26.90 31.61
C LYS A 108 -11.56 -27.72 30.39
N GLY A 109 -11.23 -28.99 30.22
CA GLY A 109 -10.39 -29.94 30.95
C GLY A 109 -10.14 -31.13 30.02
#